data_AF-A0A846JQ47-F1
#
_entry.id   AF-A0A846JQ47-F1
#
_cell.length_a   1.000
_cell.length_b   1.000
_cell.length_c   1.000
_cell.angle_alpha   90.00
_cell.angle_beta   90.00
_cell.angle_gamma   90.00
#
_symmetry.space_group_name_H-M   'P 1'
#
loop_
_entity.id
_entity.type
_entity.pdbx_description
1 polymer ?
#
loop_
_entity_poly.entity_id
_entity_poly.type
_entity_poly.pdbx_seq_one_letter_code
_entity_poly.pdbx_strand_id
1 'polypeptide(L)'
;MKEYILILLLVSPGFLLRTIMANISSKGETKSEFDKTVASLIYSLPINIVNLLILKYQFKYLTISQIYKKFDETQFILKYVLLTIVITILISVVLEFLSRSIILKCINTIRKFFGNEEKSKNYCGWDEFFEFEKNQEFKAIKMFKGEREVLKGFVKNSTFSNDEDKEVIVEYSDLFAEYKECFKLIKQEYYNPKLDLRIQEYDLEEFNKEFNKHKKH
;
A
#
# COMPACT_ATOMS: atom_id res chain seq x y z
N MET A 1 5.00 -31.26 -25.72
CA MET A 1 6.07 -30.87 -24.76
C MET A 1 6.50 -29.41 -24.92
N LYS A 2 6.88 -28.96 -26.12
CA LYS A 2 7.30 -27.56 -26.37
C LYS A 2 6.28 -26.52 -25.92
N GLU A 3 5.00 -26.77 -26.21
CA GLU A 3 3.88 -25.91 -25.82
C GLU A 3 3.76 -25.76 -24.30
N TYR A 4 3.93 -26.84 -23.53
CA TYR A 4 3.90 -26.80 -22.07
C TYR A 4 5.05 -25.98 -21.48
N ILE A 5 6.26 -26.16 -22.03
CA ILE A 5 7.43 -25.36 -21.62
C ILE A 5 7.20 -23.88 -21.91
N LEU A 6 6.62 -23.57 -23.07
CA LEU A 6 6.37 -22.18 -23.48
C LEU A 6 5.29 -21.52 -22.61
N ILE A 7 4.19 -22.24 -22.31
CA ILE A 7 3.16 -21.76 -21.38
C ILE A 7 3.76 -21.54 -20.00
N LEU A 8 4.58 -22.48 -19.51
CA LEU A 8 5.23 -22.37 -18.20
C LEU A 8 6.14 -21.13 -18.16
N LEU A 9 6.95 -20.90 -19.20
CA LEU A 9 7.84 -19.74 -19.29
C LEU A 9 7.10 -18.42 -19.44
N LEU A 10 5.90 -18.42 -20.01
CA LEU A 10 5.07 -17.24 -20.15
C LEU A 10 4.34 -16.88 -18.84
N VAL A 11 4.02 -17.88 -18.03
CA VAL A 11 3.24 -17.70 -16.79
C VAL A 11 4.13 -17.55 -15.56
N SER A 12 5.16 -18.39 -15.43
CA SER A 12 6.07 -18.43 -14.27
C SER A 12 6.70 -17.09 -13.85
N PRO A 13 7.05 -16.13 -14.74
CA PRO A 13 7.75 -14.93 -14.32
C PRO A 13 6.90 -14.05 -13.40
N GLY A 14 5.58 -14.03 -13.62
CA GLY A 14 4.67 -13.29 -12.77
C GLY A 14 4.48 -13.91 -11.38
N PHE A 15 4.56 -15.24 -11.28
CA PHE A 15 4.58 -15.93 -9.99
C PHE A 15 5.88 -15.66 -9.23
N LEU A 16 7.02 -15.66 -9.93
CA LEU A 16 8.32 -15.29 -9.35
C LEU A 16 8.33 -13.85 -8.85
N LEU A 17 7.90 -12.89 -9.69
CA LEU A 17 7.77 -11.47 -9.31
C LEU A 17 6.92 -11.31 -8.05
N ARG A 18 5.76 -11.95 -8.00
CA ARG A 18 4.89 -11.87 -6.82
C ARG A 18 5.55 -12.46 -5.57
N THR A 19 6.28 -13.56 -5.71
CA THR A 19 7.00 -14.18 -4.58
C THR A 19 8.09 -13.25 -4.04
N ILE A 20 8.84 -12.61 -4.95
CA ILE A 20 9.84 -11.61 -4.60
C ILE A 20 9.18 -10.42 -3.87
N MET A 21 8.12 -9.86 -4.44
CA MET A 21 7.40 -8.73 -3.84
C MET A 21 6.79 -9.07 -2.48
N ALA A 22 6.26 -10.28 -2.29
CA ALA A 22 5.71 -10.72 -1.01
C ALA A 22 6.78 -10.85 0.09
N ASN A 23 8.02 -11.17 -0.28
CA ASN A 23 9.13 -11.27 0.67
C ASN A 23 9.77 -9.91 0.97
N ILE A 24 9.71 -8.96 0.03
CA ILE A 24 10.25 -7.59 0.21
C ILE A 24 9.25 -6.71 0.96
N SER A 25 7.98 -6.74 0.54
CA SER A 25 6.91 -6.00 1.19
C SER A 25 6.41 -6.80 2.39
N SER A 26 6.81 -6.40 3.61
CA SER A 26 6.31 -6.95 4.90
C SER A 26 4.81 -6.72 5.15
N LYS A 27 4.05 -6.30 4.14
CA LYS A 27 2.62 -5.99 4.24
C LYS A 27 1.84 -7.25 3.91
N GLY A 28 1.34 -7.92 4.95
CA GLY A 28 0.47 -9.07 4.85
C GLY A 28 -0.84 -8.72 4.15
N GLU A 29 -0.88 -8.78 2.82
CA GLU A 29 -2.12 -8.73 2.06
C GLU A 29 -2.78 -10.12 2.06
N THR A 30 -3.87 -10.26 2.81
CA THR A 30 -4.78 -11.41 2.78
C THR A 30 -5.61 -11.41 1.49
N LYS A 31 -4.97 -11.63 0.34
CA LYS A 31 -5.65 -11.89 -0.94
C LYS A 31 -6.08 -13.35 -1.06
N SER A 32 -7.23 -13.60 -1.69
CA SER A 32 -7.70 -14.95 -2.05
C SER A 32 -6.71 -15.63 -3.01
N GLU A 33 -6.67 -16.96 -3.04
CA GLU A 33 -5.80 -17.72 -3.96
C GLU A 33 -6.11 -17.44 -5.45
N PHE A 34 -7.37 -17.15 -5.75
CA PHE A 34 -7.78 -16.75 -7.09
C PHE A 34 -7.20 -15.38 -7.47
N ASP A 35 -7.36 -14.36 -6.63
CA ASP A 35 -6.82 -13.02 -6.89
C ASP A 35 -5.30 -13.05 -7.04
N LYS A 36 -4.66 -13.86 -6.21
CA LYS A 36 -3.24 -14.17 -6.23
C LYS A 36 -2.80 -14.74 -7.58
N THR A 37 -3.58 -15.66 -8.14
CA THR A 37 -3.31 -16.27 -9.46
C THR A 37 -3.50 -15.26 -10.59
N VAL A 38 -4.63 -14.55 -10.60
CA VAL A 38 -4.94 -13.52 -11.60
C VAL A 38 -3.88 -12.42 -11.60
N ALA A 39 -3.48 -11.93 -10.43
CA ALA A 39 -2.40 -10.94 -10.30
C ALA A 39 -1.09 -11.46 -10.88
N SER A 40 -0.73 -12.72 -10.64
CA SER A 40 0.49 -13.32 -11.19
C SER A 40 0.47 -13.37 -12.72
N LEU A 41 -0.68 -13.68 -13.33
CA LEU A 41 -0.83 -13.63 -14.79
C LEU A 41 -0.69 -12.22 -15.34
N ILE A 42 -1.26 -11.22 -14.68
CA ILE A 42 -1.13 -9.81 -15.09
C ILE A 42 0.33 -9.35 -14.96
N TYR A 43 1.00 -9.75 -13.89
CA TYR A 43 2.41 -9.41 -13.64
C TYR A 43 3.37 -10.08 -14.63
N SER A 44 3.01 -11.19 -15.26
CA SER A 44 3.86 -11.80 -16.28
C SER A 44 3.87 -11.01 -17.59
N LEU A 45 2.80 -10.27 -17.92
CA LEU A 45 2.70 -9.47 -19.15
C LEU A 45 3.85 -8.47 -19.36
N PRO A 46 4.15 -7.55 -18.42
CA PRO A 46 5.23 -6.59 -18.60
C PRO A 46 6.60 -7.29 -18.73
N ILE A 47 6.85 -8.36 -17.97
CA ILE A 47 8.08 -9.13 -18.07
C ILE A 47 8.23 -9.75 -19.47
N ASN A 48 7.16 -10.37 -19.98
CA ASN A 48 7.14 -10.98 -21.30
C ASN A 48 7.30 -9.95 -22.42
N ILE A 49 6.71 -8.77 -22.29
CA ILE A 49 6.90 -7.67 -23.27
C ILE A 49 8.37 -7.26 -23.32
N VAL A 50 9.03 -7.05 -22.17
CA VAL A 50 10.45 -6.68 -22.15
C VAL A 50 11.32 -7.81 -22.70
N ASN A 51 11.03 -9.07 -22.35
CA ASN A 51 11.67 -10.25 -22.94
C ASN A 51 11.59 -10.23 -24.48
N LEU A 52 10.39 -10.02 -25.03
CA LEU A 52 10.18 -9.96 -26.48
C LEU A 52 10.92 -8.78 -27.13
N LEU A 53 10.97 -7.63 -26.47
CA LEU A 53 11.74 -6.47 -26.95
C LEU A 53 13.24 -6.79 -27.00
N ILE A 54 13.80 -7.39 -25.96
CA ILE A 54 15.22 -7.77 -25.93
C ILE A 54 15.53 -8.83 -27.01
N LEU A 55 14.67 -9.84 -27.15
CA LEU A 55 14.80 -10.84 -28.21
C LEU A 55 14.77 -10.21 -29.61
N LYS A 56 13.91 -9.22 -29.82
CA LYS A 56 13.83 -8.47 -31.08
C LYS A 56 15.07 -7.62 -31.32
N TYR A 57 15.56 -6.88 -30.33
CA TYR A 57 16.67 -5.94 -30.50
C TYR A 57 18.04 -6.62 -30.52
N GLN A 58 18.31 -7.54 -29.60
CA GLN A 58 19.62 -8.17 -29.44
C GLN A 58 19.79 -9.39 -30.35
N PHE A 59 18.74 -10.21 -30.49
CA PHE A 59 18.80 -11.47 -31.24
C PHE A 59 18.14 -11.38 -32.62
N LYS A 60 17.53 -10.23 -32.97
CA LYS A 60 16.89 -9.96 -34.26
C LYS A 60 15.75 -10.93 -34.60
N TYR A 61 15.10 -11.52 -33.61
CA TYR A 61 13.90 -12.33 -33.82
C TYR A 61 12.70 -11.39 -34.02
N LEU A 62 12.20 -11.34 -35.25
CA LEU A 62 11.12 -10.42 -35.66
C LEU A 62 9.73 -11.03 -35.50
N THR A 63 9.63 -12.36 -35.43
CA THR A 63 8.34 -13.07 -35.35
C THR A 63 8.31 -14.10 -34.23
N ILE A 64 7.11 -14.33 -33.69
CA ILE A 64 6.87 -15.37 -32.68
C ILE A 64 7.27 -16.76 -33.22
N SER A 65 7.05 -17.01 -34.52
CA SER A 65 7.43 -18.28 -35.16
C SER A 65 8.93 -18.54 -35.11
N GLN A 66 9.78 -17.51 -35.26
CA GLN A 66 11.23 -17.66 -35.13
C GLN A 66 11.65 -18.04 -33.71
N ILE A 67 11.01 -17.41 -32.71
CA ILE A 67 11.24 -17.73 -31.29
C ILE A 67 10.80 -19.17 -31.02
N TYR A 68 9.63 -19.57 -31.50
CA TYR A 68 9.09 -20.93 -31.33
C TYR A 68 10.03 -22.01 -31.88
N LYS A 69 10.61 -21.79 -33.07
CA LYS A 69 11.59 -22.72 -33.65
C LYS A 69 12.85 -22.87 -32.81
N LYS A 70 13.23 -21.83 -32.07
CA LYS A 70 14.41 -21.85 -31.20
C LYS A 70 14.21 -22.55 -29.86
N PHE A 71 12.96 -22.83 -29.48
CA PHE A 71 12.65 -23.61 -28.28
C PHE A 71 13.04 -25.10 -28.35
N ASP A 72 13.57 -25.55 -29.49
CA ASP A 72 14.16 -26.89 -29.61
C ASP A 72 15.61 -26.93 -29.12
N GLU A 73 16.26 -25.77 -29.03
CA GLU A 73 17.65 -25.65 -28.63
C GLU A 73 17.72 -25.45 -27.10
N THR A 74 18.21 -26.45 -26.36
CA THR A 74 18.36 -26.38 -24.90
C THR A 74 19.16 -25.15 -24.44
N GLN A 75 20.17 -24.75 -25.22
CA GLN A 75 20.96 -23.54 -24.96
C GLN A 75 20.13 -22.26 -25.05
N PHE A 76 19.17 -22.21 -25.99
CA PHE A 76 18.25 -21.08 -26.11
C PHE A 76 17.30 -21.02 -24.92
N ILE A 77 16.73 -22.17 -24.51
CA ILE A 77 15.86 -22.26 -23.33
C ILE A 77 16.61 -21.73 -22.10
N LEU A 78 17.83 -22.18 -21.85
CA LEU A 78 18.62 -21.76 -20.70
C LEU A 78 18.89 -20.24 -20.71
N LYS A 79 19.28 -19.69 -21.87
CA LYS A 79 19.49 -18.23 -22.04
C LYS A 79 18.21 -17.45 -21.80
N TYR A 80 17.07 -17.94 -22.30
CA TYR A 80 15.78 -17.29 -22.12
C TYR A 80 15.32 -17.30 -20.66
N VAL A 81 15.51 -18.43 -19.95
CA VAL A 81 15.22 -18.53 -18.51
C VAL A 81 16.05 -17.53 -17.72
N LEU A 82 17.37 -17.48 -17.95
CA LEU A 82 18.26 -16.54 -17.27
C LEU A 82 17.87 -15.08 -17.54
N LEU A 83 17.60 -14.75 -18.80
CA LEU A 83 17.12 -13.42 -19.19
C LEU A 83 15.83 -13.06 -18.44
N THR A 84 14.89 -14.00 -18.40
CA THR A 84 13.59 -13.80 -17.74
C THR A 84 13.74 -13.56 -16.24
N ILE A 85 14.62 -14.31 -15.56
CA ILE A 85 14.93 -14.11 -14.14
C ILE A 85 15.51 -12.70 -13.92
N VAL A 86 16.48 -12.27 -14.74
CA VAL A 86 17.09 -10.93 -14.63
C VAL A 86 16.05 -9.83 -14.81
N ILE A 87 15.19 -9.92 -15.82
CA ILE A 87 14.13 -8.93 -16.04
C ILE A 87 13.12 -8.95 -14.88
N THR A 88 12.77 -10.13 -14.37
CA THR A 88 11.85 -10.26 -13.24
C THR A 88 12.39 -9.50 -12.03
N ILE A 89 13.68 -9.66 -11.71
CA ILE A 89 14.34 -8.94 -10.60
C ILE A 89 14.33 -7.43 -10.88
N LEU A 90 14.71 -6.99 -12.08
CA LEU A 90 14.71 -5.57 -12.44
C LEU A 90 13.33 -4.94 -12.32
N ILE A 91 12.29 -5.60 -12.82
CA ILE A 91 10.90 -5.13 -12.71
C ILE A 91 10.46 -5.13 -11.24
N SER A 92 10.85 -6.12 -10.44
CA SER A 92 10.56 -6.14 -8.99
C SER A 92 11.12 -4.89 -8.32
N VAL A 93 12.39 -4.57 -8.58
CA VAL A 93 13.06 -3.38 -8.03
C VAL A 93 12.36 -2.10 -8.51
N VAL A 94 12.06 -1.99 -9.80
CA VAL A 94 11.36 -0.82 -10.36
C VAL A 94 9.98 -0.65 -9.74
N LEU A 95 9.22 -1.73 -9.55
CA LEU A 95 7.90 -1.67 -8.93
C LEU A 95 7.97 -1.31 -7.44
N GLU A 96 8.99 -1.78 -6.74
CA GLU A 96 9.25 -1.38 -5.35
C GLU A 96 9.61 0.12 -5.25
N PHE A 97 10.44 0.62 -6.17
CA PHE A 97 10.80 2.04 -6.25
C PHE A 97 9.65 2.93 -6.71
N LEU A 98 8.74 2.43 -7.56
CA LEU A 98 7.48 3.11 -7.86
C LEU A 98 6.60 3.05 -6.61
N SER A 99 6.82 4.02 -5.71
CA SER A 99 6.09 4.09 -4.46
C SER A 99 4.58 3.99 -4.70
N ARG A 100 3.88 3.24 -3.83
CA ARG A 100 2.42 3.12 -3.82
C ARG A 100 1.74 4.49 -3.90
N SER A 101 2.37 5.52 -3.34
CA SER A 101 1.92 6.91 -3.43
C SER A 101 1.81 7.46 -4.85
N ILE A 102 2.68 7.08 -5.79
CA ILE A 102 2.63 7.56 -7.18
C ILE A 102 1.45 6.89 -7.90
N ILE A 103 1.30 5.57 -7.73
CA ILE A 103 0.20 4.82 -8.32
C ILE A 103 -1.15 5.32 -7.79
N LEU A 104 -1.26 5.52 -6.47
CA LEU A 104 -2.45 6.08 -5.83
C LEU A 104 -2.75 7.51 -6.30
N LYS A 105 -1.73 8.36 -6.44
CA LYS A 105 -1.90 9.70 -7.03
C LYS A 105 -2.44 9.63 -8.45
N CYS A 106 -1.91 8.75 -9.30
CA CYS A 106 -2.43 8.57 -10.65
C CYS A 106 -3.89 8.10 -10.64
N ILE A 107 -4.23 7.11 -9.80
CA ILE A 107 -5.61 6.61 -9.68
C ILE A 107 -6.56 7.71 -9.19
N ASN A 108 -6.18 8.47 -8.16
CA ASN A 108 -7.03 9.55 -7.63
C ASN A 108 -7.17 10.70 -8.61
N THR A 109 -6.13 11.04 -9.37
CA THR A 109 -6.23 12.03 -10.46
C THR A 109 -7.24 11.59 -11.53
N ILE A 110 -7.18 10.33 -11.97
CA ILE A 110 -8.14 9.78 -12.93
C ILE A 110 -9.55 9.80 -12.33
N ARG A 111 -9.74 9.35 -11.08
CA ARG A 111 -11.05 9.33 -10.43
C ARG A 111 -11.64 10.73 -10.28
N LYS A 112 -10.84 11.71 -9.86
CA LYS A 112 -11.21 13.12 -9.76
C LYS A 112 -11.62 13.70 -11.10
N PHE A 113 -10.91 13.33 -12.18
CA PHE A 113 -11.28 13.70 -13.54
C PHE A 113 -12.68 13.18 -13.94
N PHE A 114 -13.04 11.97 -13.48
CA PHE A 114 -14.37 11.39 -13.69
C PHE A 114 -15.40 11.76 -12.60
N GLY A 115 -15.09 12.70 -11.70
CA GLY A 115 -16.01 13.13 -10.63
C GLY A 115 -16.25 12.10 -9.53
N ASN A 116 -15.41 11.06 -9.44
CA ASN A 116 -15.49 10.06 -8.40
C ASN A 116 -14.67 10.47 -7.17
N GLU A 117 -15.13 10.05 -5.98
CA GLU A 117 -14.40 10.22 -4.73
C GLU A 117 -13.02 9.54 -4.79
N GLU A 118 -12.04 10.15 -4.14
CA GLU A 118 -10.68 9.62 -4.07
C GLU A 118 -10.65 8.26 -3.36
N LYS A 119 -9.77 7.36 -3.83
CA LYS A 119 -9.48 6.15 -3.05
C LYS A 119 -8.51 6.53 -1.93
N SER A 120 -8.84 6.10 -0.71
CA SER A 120 -7.93 6.16 0.43
C SER A 120 -6.58 5.54 0.08
N LYS A 121 -5.50 6.12 0.62
CA LYS A 121 -4.15 5.55 0.46
C LYS A 121 -4.00 4.21 1.18
N ASN A 122 -4.78 4.00 2.24
CA ASN A 122 -4.73 2.81 3.07
C ASN A 122 -6.00 1.98 2.82
N TYR A 123 -5.89 0.66 2.97
CA TYR A 123 -7.06 -0.22 2.85
C TYR A 123 -8.05 -0.01 3.99
N CYS A 124 -7.59 0.64 5.06
CA CYS A 124 -8.25 0.76 6.33
C CYS A 124 -8.31 2.24 6.72
N GLY A 125 -9.52 2.78 6.89
CA GLY A 125 -9.70 4.17 7.33
C GLY A 125 -9.11 4.47 8.72
N TRP A 126 -8.81 3.43 9.50
CA TRP A 126 -8.06 3.56 10.75
C TRP A 126 -6.61 3.98 10.50
N ASP A 127 -5.92 3.29 9.59
CA ASP A 127 -4.52 3.61 9.27
C ASP A 127 -4.41 5.03 8.71
N GLU A 128 -5.40 5.46 7.92
CA GLU A 128 -5.46 6.83 7.40
C GLU A 128 -5.75 7.87 8.49
N PHE A 129 -6.68 7.58 9.41
CA PHE A 129 -6.99 8.48 10.52
C PHE A 129 -5.78 8.69 11.46
N PHE A 130 -5.04 7.62 11.75
CA PHE A 130 -3.87 7.66 12.63
C PHE A 130 -2.54 7.95 11.91
N GLU A 131 -2.55 8.13 10.59
CA GLU A 131 -1.36 8.60 9.86
C GLU A 131 -1.05 10.04 10.29
N PHE A 132 0.18 10.26 10.81
CA PHE A 132 0.63 11.59 11.19
C PHE A 132 0.91 12.43 9.95
N GLU A 133 0.35 13.63 9.90
CA GLU A 133 0.71 14.60 8.87
C GLU A 133 2.18 15.01 9.01
N LYS A 134 2.82 15.41 7.89
CA LYS A 134 4.16 15.98 7.95
C LYS A 134 4.15 17.21 8.88
N ASN A 135 4.94 17.14 9.95
CA ASN A 135 5.10 18.16 11.01
C ASN A 135 4.07 18.12 12.15
N GLN A 136 3.21 17.11 12.23
CA GLN A 136 2.35 16.91 13.39
C GLN A 136 3.04 16.01 14.41
N GLU A 137 3.45 16.55 15.55
CA GLU A 137 4.10 15.78 16.62
C GLU A 137 3.10 15.02 17.50
N PHE A 138 1.87 15.53 17.62
CA PHE A 138 0.84 14.97 18.50
C PHE A 138 -0.53 15.02 17.85
N LYS A 139 -1.35 13.99 18.11
CA LYS A 139 -2.78 13.94 17.76
C LYS A 139 -3.59 13.83 19.04
N ALA A 140 -4.49 14.77 19.29
CA ALA A 140 -5.42 14.70 20.40
C ALA A 140 -6.73 14.06 19.94
N ILE A 141 -7.14 12.98 20.61
CA ILE A 141 -8.34 12.25 20.24
C ILE A 141 -9.29 12.06 21.42
N LYS A 142 -10.56 11.84 21.07
CA LYS A 142 -11.59 11.35 21.97
C LYS A 142 -12.39 10.25 21.29
N MET A 143 -12.58 9.15 22.00
CA MET A 143 -13.19 7.93 21.49
C MET A 143 -14.48 7.62 22.24
N PHE A 144 -15.50 7.25 21.49
CA PHE A 144 -16.82 6.90 21.96
C PHE A 144 -17.22 5.52 21.46
N LYS A 145 -17.94 4.78 22.31
CA LYS A 145 -18.64 3.55 21.94
C LYS A 145 -20.13 3.77 22.17
N GLY A 146 -20.90 3.87 21.09
CA GLY A 146 -22.21 4.52 21.09
C GLY A 146 -22.10 5.96 21.62
N GLU A 147 -22.90 6.30 22.63
CA GLU A 147 -22.90 7.64 23.25
C GLU A 147 -21.89 7.78 24.40
N ARG A 148 -21.21 6.70 24.81
CA ARG A 148 -20.32 6.73 25.97
C ARG A 148 -18.89 7.07 25.56
N GLU A 149 -18.33 8.10 26.20
CA GLU A 149 -16.88 8.37 26.16
C GLU A 149 -16.12 7.20 26.80
N VAL A 150 -15.22 6.57 26.02
CA VAL A 150 -14.41 5.43 26.46
C VAL A 150 -12.97 5.84 26.73
N LEU A 151 -12.45 6.79 25.94
CA LEU A 151 -11.05 7.20 26.01
C LEU A 151 -10.86 8.63 25.51
N LYS A 152 -9.90 9.34 26.06
CA LYS A 152 -9.38 10.61 25.51
C LYS A 152 -7.92 10.79 25.88
N GLY A 153 -7.18 11.50 25.05
CA GLY A 153 -5.77 11.81 25.28
C GLY A 153 -5.01 12.07 23.98
N PHE A 154 -3.70 12.17 24.09
CA PHE A 154 -2.80 12.32 22.95
C PHE A 154 -2.31 10.96 22.47
N VAL A 155 -2.47 10.66 21.20
CA VAL A 155 -2.08 9.39 20.59
C VAL A 155 -0.56 9.22 20.69
N LYS A 156 -0.13 8.15 21.34
CA LYS A 156 1.28 7.72 21.39
C LYS A 156 1.59 6.76 20.24
N ASN A 157 0.76 5.73 20.11
CA ASN A 157 0.88 4.69 19.09
C ASN A 157 -0.48 4.02 18.87
N SER A 158 -0.65 3.46 17.67
CA SER A 158 -1.81 2.68 17.26
C SER A 158 -1.35 1.46 16.47
N THR A 159 -2.15 0.40 16.46
CA THR A 159 -1.89 -0.76 15.60
C THR A 159 -1.99 -0.34 14.13
N PHE A 160 -0.95 -0.61 13.35
CA PHE A 160 -0.93 -0.48 11.89
C PHE A 160 -1.05 -1.88 11.27
N SER A 161 -2.28 -2.36 11.06
CA SER A 161 -2.52 -3.58 10.29
C SER A 161 -4.00 -3.69 9.90
N ASN A 162 -4.27 -4.57 8.93
CA ASN A 162 -5.63 -5.01 8.60
C ASN A 162 -6.20 -6.00 9.65
N ASP A 163 -5.62 -6.10 10.85
CA ASP A 163 -6.20 -6.92 11.91
C ASP A 163 -7.56 -6.37 12.34
N GLU A 164 -8.41 -7.30 12.76
CA GLU A 164 -9.71 -6.98 13.35
C GLU A 164 -9.54 -6.31 14.73
N ASP A 165 -8.44 -6.62 15.43
CA ASP A 165 -8.11 -6.11 16.75
C ASP A 165 -7.24 -4.86 16.65
N LYS A 166 -7.91 -3.70 16.63
CA LYS A 166 -7.25 -2.39 16.58
C LYS A 166 -7.09 -1.82 17.98
N GLU A 167 -5.87 -1.43 18.30
CA GLU A 167 -5.50 -0.87 19.59
C GLU A 167 -4.95 0.55 19.40
N VAL A 168 -5.20 1.39 20.40
CA VAL A 168 -4.67 2.75 20.48
C VAL A 168 -4.20 3.00 21.90
N ILE A 169 -3.00 3.55 22.04
CA ILE A 169 -2.49 4.02 23.33
C ILE A 169 -2.52 5.54 23.30
N VAL A 170 -3.13 6.12 24.34
CA VAL A 170 -3.16 7.55 24.56
C VAL A 170 -2.43 7.91 25.84
N GLU A 171 -1.80 9.07 25.86
CA GLU A 171 -1.16 9.66 27.03
C GLU A 171 -1.85 10.97 27.44
N TYR A 172 -1.63 11.39 28.68
CA TYR A 172 -2.06 12.67 29.22
C TYR A 172 -3.58 12.94 29.10
N SER A 173 -4.41 11.94 29.44
CA SER A 173 -5.87 12.08 29.48
C SER A 173 -6.35 13.22 30.36
N ASP A 174 -5.59 13.54 31.41
CA ASP A 174 -5.96 14.53 32.42
C ASP A 174 -5.86 15.96 31.88
N LEU A 175 -4.99 16.22 30.88
CA LEU A 175 -4.86 17.53 30.25
C LEU A 175 -6.14 17.98 29.54
N PHE A 176 -6.99 17.03 29.11
CA PHE A 176 -8.29 17.37 28.55
C PHE A 176 -9.25 17.95 29.58
N ALA A 177 -9.09 17.62 30.86
CA ALA A 177 -9.88 18.22 31.93
C ALA A 177 -9.35 19.61 32.31
N GLU A 178 -8.04 19.81 32.22
CA GLU A 178 -7.35 21.07 32.53
C GLU A 178 -7.57 22.13 31.43
N TYR A 179 -7.43 21.75 30.16
CA TYR A 179 -7.50 22.66 29.01
C TYR A 179 -8.74 22.45 28.15
N LYS A 180 -9.92 22.28 28.78
CA LYS A 180 -11.20 22.00 28.07
C LYS A 180 -11.48 22.97 26.92
N GLU A 181 -11.11 24.23 27.11
CA GLU A 181 -11.38 25.29 26.13
C GLU A 181 -10.61 25.09 24.82
N CYS A 182 -9.46 24.40 24.85
CA CYS A 182 -8.62 24.15 23.68
C CYS A 182 -9.10 22.98 22.81
N PHE A 183 -10.06 22.17 23.27
CA PHE A 183 -10.53 20.95 22.58
C PHE A 183 -11.97 21.11 22.07
N LYS A 184 -12.26 22.22 21.38
CA LYS A 184 -13.61 22.51 20.83
C LYS A 184 -13.76 22.16 19.36
N LEU A 185 -12.74 22.44 18.56
CA LEU A 185 -12.80 22.25 17.12
C LEU A 185 -12.43 20.81 16.77
N ILE A 186 -13.37 20.09 16.15
CA ILE A 186 -13.12 18.76 15.62
C ILE A 186 -12.52 18.92 14.23
N LYS A 187 -11.29 18.45 14.04
CA LYS A 187 -10.59 18.46 12.75
C LYS A 187 -11.17 17.42 11.81
N GLN A 188 -11.34 16.19 12.32
CA GLN A 188 -11.90 15.08 11.55
C GLN A 188 -12.49 14.02 12.48
N GLU A 189 -13.36 13.18 11.92
CA GLU A 189 -14.04 12.12 12.65
C GLU A 189 -13.94 10.79 11.89
N TYR A 190 -13.59 9.74 12.63
CA TYR A 190 -13.62 8.36 12.17
C TYR A 190 -14.83 7.65 12.77
N TYR A 191 -15.55 6.88 11.97
CA TYR A 191 -16.67 6.07 12.42
C TYR A 191 -16.60 4.64 11.87
N ASN A 192 -16.71 3.67 12.77
CA ASN A 192 -16.85 2.25 12.43
C ASN A 192 -18.24 1.76 12.86
N PRO A 193 -19.18 1.56 11.91
CA PRO A 193 -20.55 1.17 12.23
C PRO A 193 -20.67 -0.25 12.79
N LYS A 194 -19.73 -1.15 12.49
CA LYS A 194 -19.77 -2.53 13.01
C LYS A 194 -19.44 -2.60 14.50
N LEU A 195 -18.53 -1.75 14.94
CA LEU A 195 -18.08 -1.69 16.33
C LEU A 195 -18.82 -0.62 17.14
N ASP A 196 -19.67 0.17 16.47
CA ASP A 196 -20.28 1.39 17.01
C ASP A 196 -19.23 2.31 17.66
N LEU A 197 -18.10 2.48 16.95
CA LEU A 197 -16.93 3.19 17.44
C LEU A 197 -16.78 4.51 16.69
N ARG A 198 -16.75 5.62 17.43
CA ARG A 198 -16.54 6.97 16.89
C ARG A 198 -15.30 7.59 17.52
N ILE A 199 -14.40 8.12 16.70
CA ILE A 199 -13.16 8.77 17.16
C ILE A 199 -13.10 10.17 16.57
N GLN A 200 -12.94 11.17 17.42
CA GLN A 200 -12.82 12.57 17.06
C GLN A 200 -11.38 13.01 17.24
N GLU A 201 -10.76 13.57 16.20
CA GLU A 201 -9.48 14.27 16.28
C GLU A 201 -9.75 15.76 16.48
N TYR A 202 -9.08 16.37 17.46
CA TYR A 202 -9.18 17.80 17.73
C TYR A 202 -8.10 18.59 17.01
N ASP A 203 -8.46 19.81 16.62
CA ASP A 203 -7.48 20.82 16.21
C ASP A 203 -6.70 21.31 17.44
N LEU A 204 -5.38 21.31 17.33
CA LEU A 204 -4.45 21.67 18.41
C LEU A 204 -3.87 23.08 18.25
N GLU A 205 -4.31 23.88 17.29
CA GLU A 205 -3.80 25.24 17.11
C GLU A 205 -3.91 26.10 18.37
N GLU A 206 -5.05 26.06 19.07
CA GLU A 206 -5.27 26.81 20.30
C GLU A 206 -4.47 26.24 21.48
N PHE A 207 -4.45 24.91 21.63
CA PHE A 207 -3.67 24.22 22.65
C PHE A 207 -2.17 24.55 22.53
N ASN A 208 -1.62 24.51 21.32
CA ASN A 208 -0.22 24.84 21.06
C ASN A 208 0.10 26.31 21.41
N LYS A 209 -0.83 27.24 21.19
CA LYS A 209 -0.64 28.65 21.57
C LYS A 209 -0.59 28.81 23.09
N GLU A 210 -1.47 28.14 23.84
CA GLU A 210 -1.50 28.23 25.30
C GLU A 210 -0.35 27.49 25.97
N PHE A 211 -0.05 26.26 25.53
CA PHE A 211 1.05 25.47 26.08
C PHE A 211 2.41 26.15 25.91
N ASN A 212 2.64 26.80 24.77
CA ASN A 212 3.88 27.56 24.53
C ASN A 212 3.97 28.87 25.33
N LYS A 213 2.86 29.45 25.80
CA LYS A 213 2.88 30.58 26.73
C LYS A 213 3.36 30.14 28.11
N HIS A 214 2.89 28.98 28.58
CA HIS A 214 3.29 28.44 29.89
C HIS A 214 4.73 27.91 29.91
N LYS A 215 5.25 27.40 28.80
CA LYS A 215 6.63 26.90 28.69
C LYS A 215 7.71 27.99 28.67
N LYS A 216 7.33 29.27 28.52
CA LYS A 216 8.24 30.44 28.48
C LYS A 216 8.33 31.19 29.81
N HIS A 217 7.62 30.74 30.84
CA HIS A 217 7.72 31.20 32.23
C HIS A 217 8.38 30.13 33.08
#